data_AF-A0A6P2R4K7-F1
#
_entry.id   AF-A0A6P2R4K7-F1
#
_cell.length_a   1.000
_cell.length_b   1.000
_cell.length_c   1.000
_cell.angle_alpha   90.00
_cell.angle_beta   90.00
_cell.angle_gamma   90.00
#
_symmetry.space_group_name_H-M   'P 1'
#
loop_
_entity.id
_entity.type
_entity.pdbx_description
1 polymer ?
#
loop_
_entity_poly.entity_id
_entity_poly.type
_entity_poly.pdbx_seq_one_letter_code
_entity_poly.pdbx_strand_id
1 'polypeptide(L)'
;MILDTFQHKGATVHVRLYDDGERFVVRATDSVGKPFNGYVYSVTKLDEISATMAADRHPLKELVKTARSDVESGIWEQYLAAVSALKK
;
A
#
# COMPACT_ATOMS: atom_id res chain seq x y z
N MET A 1 12.58 0.36 0.71
CA MET A 1 12.63 1.11 2.00
C MET A 1 11.35 0.84 2.79
N ILE A 2 11.36 0.83 4.13
CA ILE A 2 10.13 0.74 4.95
C ILE A 2 9.67 2.16 5.29
N LEU A 3 8.40 2.48 5.05
CA LEU A 3 7.77 3.78 5.29
C LEU A 3 6.87 3.81 6.53
N ASP A 4 6.24 2.68 6.86
CA ASP A 4 5.43 2.52 8.07
C ASP A 4 5.50 1.06 8.56
N THR A 5 5.24 0.83 9.85
CA THR A 5 5.15 -0.49 10.46
C THR A 5 4.08 -0.48 11.54
N PHE A 6 3.15 -1.44 11.48
CA PHE A 6 2.03 -1.54 12.42
C PHE A 6 1.63 -3.00 12.66
N GLN A 7 0.83 -3.24 13.71
CA GLN A 7 0.31 -4.57 14.04
C GLN A 7 -1.11 -4.72 13.49
N HIS A 8 -1.40 -5.85 12.85
CA HIS A 8 -2.74 -6.18 12.36
C HIS A 8 -2.99 -7.68 12.47
N LYS A 9 -4.10 -8.07 13.14
CA LYS A 9 -4.52 -9.47 13.32
C LYS A 9 -3.40 -10.41 13.81
N GLY A 10 -2.54 -9.93 14.71
CA GLY A 10 -1.43 -10.71 15.29
C GLY A 10 -0.18 -10.82 14.40
N ALA A 11 -0.12 -10.09 13.28
CA ALA A 11 1.04 -10.02 12.42
C ALA A 11 1.60 -8.59 12.33
N THR A 12 2.93 -8.49 12.22
CA THR A 12 3.63 -7.24 11.88
C THR A 12 3.48 -6.96 10.38
N VAL A 13 2.91 -5.82 10.04
CA VAL A 13 2.78 -5.33 8.67
C VAL A 13 3.81 -4.23 8.43
N HIS A 14 4.51 -4.30 7.31
CA HIS A 14 5.41 -3.27 6.81
C HIS A 14 4.83 -2.64 5.54
N VAL A 15 4.72 -1.32 5.53
CA VAL A 15 4.45 -0.57 4.31
C VAL A 15 5.79 -0.24 3.66
N ARG A 16 6.08 -0.86 2.51
CA ARG A 16 7.35 -0.73 1.80
C ARG A 16 7.21 0.13 0.56
N LEU A 17 8.21 0.97 0.34
CA LEU A 17 8.46 1.67 -0.92
C LEU A 17 9.40 0.85 -1.81
N TYR A 18 8.96 0.70 -3.05
CA TYR A 18 9.70 0.19 -4.20
C TYR A 18 9.80 1.28 -5.26
N ASP A 19 10.87 1.25 -6.02
CA ASP A 19 11.09 2.12 -7.17
C ASP A 19 11.19 1.21 -8.40
N ASP A 20 10.29 1.40 -9.38
CA ASP A 20 10.28 0.62 -10.63
C ASP A 20 10.98 1.34 -11.80
N GLY A 21 11.64 2.47 -11.53
CA GLY A 21 12.28 3.35 -12.51
C GLY A 21 11.43 4.58 -12.83
N GLU A 22 10.12 4.42 -12.99
CA GLU A 22 9.19 5.48 -13.42
C GLU A 22 8.30 5.99 -12.27
N ARG A 23 7.96 5.08 -11.36
CA ARG A 23 7.00 5.30 -10.28
C ARG A 23 7.58 4.90 -8.95
N PHE A 24 7.07 5.55 -7.94
CA PHE A 24 7.15 5.06 -6.58
C PHE A 24 5.96 4.14 -6.32
N VAL A 25 6.24 2.90 -5.94
CA VAL A 25 5.23 1.88 -5.66
C VAL A 25 5.24 1.55 -4.17
N VAL A 26 4.10 1.70 -3.52
CA VAL A 26 3.89 1.37 -2.11
C VAL A 26 3.15 0.04 -2.02
N ARG A 27 3.60 -0.85 -1.13
CA ARG A 27 2.90 -2.12 -0.83
C ARG A 27 2.93 -2.44 0.65
N ALA A 28 1.80 -2.92 1.17
CA ALA A 28 1.72 -3.52 2.50
C ALA A 28 2.16 -4.99 2.44
N THR A 29 3.10 -5.38 3.28
CA THR A 29 3.84 -6.65 3.19
C THR A 29 4.21 -7.19 4.56
N ASP A 30 4.41 -8.51 4.69
CA ASP A 30 4.91 -9.15 5.91
C ASP A 30 6.43 -8.97 6.09
N SER A 31 7.01 -9.56 7.14
CA SER A 31 8.45 -9.45 7.40
C SER A 31 9.32 -9.95 6.23
N VAL A 32 8.86 -10.92 5.45
CA VAL A 32 9.59 -11.51 4.31
C VAL A 32 9.30 -10.82 2.97
N GLY A 33 8.39 -9.83 2.94
CA GLY A 33 8.07 -9.07 1.74
C GLY A 33 6.87 -9.58 0.95
N LYS A 34 6.13 -10.57 1.48
CA LYS A 34 4.91 -11.07 0.85
C LYS A 34 3.77 -10.06 1.04
N PRO A 35 3.00 -9.74 -0.02
CA PRO A 35 1.93 -8.74 0.08
C PRO A 35 0.74 -9.21 0.93
N PHE A 36 0.19 -8.31 1.74
CA PHE A 36 -1.03 -8.55 2.52
C PHE A 36 -2.31 -8.41 1.70
N ASN A 37 -2.30 -7.55 0.68
CA ASN A 37 -3.41 -7.36 -0.24
C ASN A 37 -2.94 -7.32 -1.71
N GLY A 38 -3.89 -7.42 -2.63
CA GLY A 38 -3.62 -7.38 -4.07
C GLY A 38 -3.51 -5.96 -4.66
N TYR A 39 -3.62 -4.92 -3.85
CA TYR A 39 -3.63 -3.53 -4.32
C TYR A 39 -2.22 -3.03 -4.63
N VAL A 40 -2.12 -2.16 -5.64
CA VAL A 40 -0.88 -1.48 -6.02
C VAL A 40 -1.11 0.01 -5.89
N TYR A 41 -0.44 0.63 -4.93
CA TYR A 41 -0.48 2.08 -4.71
C TYR A 41 0.74 2.68 -5.36
N SER A 42 0.57 3.61 -6.30
CA SER A 42 1.72 4.20 -6.99
C SER A 42 1.50 5.64 -7.37
N VAL A 43 2.58 6.41 -7.41
CA VAL A 43 2.64 7.77 -7.94
C VAL A 43 3.80 7.85 -8.92
N THR A 44 3.64 8.56 -10.03
CA THR A 44 4.77 8.81 -10.94
C THR A 44 5.77 9.73 -10.26
N LYS A 45 7.06 9.59 -10.57
CA LYS A 45 8.09 10.43 -9.95
C LYS A 45 7.90 11.92 -10.28
N LEU A 46 7.44 12.23 -11.49
CA LEU A 46 7.16 13.60 -11.92
C LEU A 46 6.04 14.22 -11.08
N ASP A 47 4.95 13.48 -10.84
CA ASP A 47 3.84 13.95 -10.02
C ASP A 47 4.25 14.13 -8.55
N GLU A 48 5.06 13.21 -8.01
CA GLU A 48 5.59 13.33 -6.64
C GLU A 48 6.47 14.57 -6.48
N ILE A 49 7.36 14.83 -7.44
CA ILE A 49 8.24 16.02 -7.45
C ILE A 49 7.38 17.28 -7.55
N SER A 50 6.43 17.33 -8.49
CA SER A 50 5.55 18.47 -8.70
C SER A 50 4.72 18.78 -7.45
N ALA A 51 4.12 17.76 -6.82
CA ALA A 51 3.34 17.91 -5.60
C ALA A 51 4.18 18.36 -4.40
N THR A 52 5.40 17.82 -4.26
CA THR A 52 6.33 18.21 -3.19
C THR A 52 6.79 19.66 -3.38
N MET A 53 7.05 20.09 -4.62
CA MET A 53 7.41 21.48 -4.95
C MET A 53 6.25 22.45 -4.70
N ALA A 54 5.00 22.00 -4.86
CA ALA A 54 3.81 22.78 -4.53
C ALA A 54 3.51 22.85 -3.02
N ALA A 55 4.39 22.30 -2.17
CA ALA A 55 4.42 22.39 -0.70
C ALA A 55 3.21 21.85 0.09
N ASP A 56 2.07 21.54 -0.54
CA ASP A 56 0.82 21.23 0.17
C ASP A 56 0.42 19.75 0.21
N ARG A 57 1.10 18.87 -0.54
CA ARG A 57 0.79 17.43 -0.54
C ARG A 57 2.06 16.59 -0.72
N HIS A 58 2.19 15.56 0.12
CA HIS A 58 3.15 14.46 -0.06
C HIS A 58 2.36 13.22 -0.53
N PRO A 59 2.22 13.00 -1.85
CA PRO A 59 1.45 11.86 -2.35
C PRO A 59 1.94 10.53 -1.77
N LEU A 60 3.25 10.34 -1.63
CA LEU A 60 3.81 9.17 -0.93
C LEU A 60 3.24 8.94 0.47
N LYS A 61 3.05 10.01 1.26
CA LYS A 61 2.49 9.91 2.62
C LYS A 61 1.02 9.49 2.58
N GLU A 62 0.25 9.98 1.61
CA GLU A 62 -1.14 9.57 1.44
C GLU A 62 -1.24 8.12 0.95
N LEU A 63 -0.40 7.68 0.02
CA LEU A 63 -0.35 6.28 -0.39
C LEU A 63 -0.04 5.34 0.78
N VAL A 64 0.88 5.73 1.68
CA VAL A 64 1.17 4.96 2.90
C VAL A 64 -0.05 4.86 3.81
N LYS A 65 -0.76 5.98 4.04
CA LYS A 65 -1.98 6.00 4.85
C LYS A 65 -3.07 5.13 4.25
N THR A 66 -3.31 5.23 2.94
CA THR A 66 -4.30 4.42 2.23
C THR A 66 -3.94 2.94 2.32
N ALA A 67 -2.69 2.56 2.03
CA ALA A 67 -2.24 1.18 2.12
C ALA A 67 -2.45 0.57 3.51
N ARG A 68 -2.22 1.35 4.57
CA ARG A 68 -2.53 0.93 5.94
C ARG A 68 -4.03 0.78 6.18
N SER A 69 -4.83 1.79 5.81
CA SER A 69 -6.28 1.77 6.02
C SER A 69 -6.97 0.60 5.31
N ASP A 70 -6.52 0.25 4.10
CA ASP A 70 -7.05 -0.88 3.34
C ASP A 70 -6.70 -2.23 3.96
N VAL A 71 -5.54 -2.35 4.62
CA VAL A 71 -5.21 -3.54 5.42
C VAL A 71 -6.06 -3.59 6.69
N GLU A 72 -6.15 -2.47 7.43
CA GLU A 72 -6.90 -2.42 8.69
C GLU A 72 -8.40 -2.72 8.50
N SER A 73 -8.99 -2.25 7.41
CA SER A 73 -10.40 -2.47 7.06
C SER A 73 -10.70 -3.88 6.53
N GLY A 74 -9.68 -4.63 6.11
CA GLY A 74 -9.82 -6.00 5.61
C GLY A 74 -10.70 -6.11 4.35
N ILE A 75 -10.79 -5.04 3.55
CA ILE A 75 -11.62 -4.99 2.34
C ILE A 75 -11.19 -6.06 1.32
N TRP A 76 -9.89 -6.31 1.22
CA TRP A 76 -9.35 -7.29 0.29
C TRP A 76 -9.82 -8.73 0.61
N GLU A 77 -9.83 -9.11 1.89
CA GLU A 77 -10.31 -10.42 2.32
C GLU A 77 -11.81 -10.59 2.04
N GLN A 78 -12.60 -9.52 2.20
CA GLN A 78 -14.02 -9.52 1.85
C GLN A 78 -14.21 -9.76 0.33
N TYR A 79 -13.43 -9.08 -0.50
CA TYR A 79 -13.42 -9.30 -1.95
C TYR A 79 -13.07 -10.75 -2.32
N LEU A 80 -11.99 -11.30 -1.74
CA LEU A 80 -11.60 -12.69 -1.99
C LEU A 80 -12.68 -13.70 -1.57
N ALA A 81 -13.34 -13.46 -0.45
CA ALA A 81 -14.44 -14.30 0.02
C ALA A 81 -15.62 -14.28 -0.97
N ALA A 82 -16.01 -13.09 -1.45
CA ALA A 82 -17.09 -12.93 -2.41
C ALA A 82 -16.78 -13.63 -3.76
N VAL A 83 -15.57 -13.41 -4.31
CA VAL A 83 -15.14 -14.05 -5.57
C VAL A 83 -15.08 -15.58 -5.43
N SER A 84 -14.66 -16.09 -4.27
CA SER A 84 -14.60 -17.53 -4.03
C SER A 84 -16.00 -18.15 -3.91
N ALA A 85 -16.98 -17.42 -3.36
CA ALA A 85 -18.37 -17.87 -3.28
C ALA A 85 -19.03 -17.98 -4.65
N LEU A 86 -18.71 -17.09 -5.60
CA LEU A 86 -19.24 -17.14 -6.98
C LEU A 86 -18.72 -18.31 -7.82
N LYS A 87 -17.64 -18.96 -7.39
CA LYS A 87 -17.03 -20.11 -8.09
C LYS A 87 -17.55 -21.47 -7.59
N LYS A 88 -18.41 -21.47 -6.56
CA LYS A 88 -19.07 -22.66 -6.03
C LYS A 88 -20.45 -22.81 -6.63
#